data_AF-D0VWQ2-F1
#
_entry.id   AF-D0VWQ2-F1
#
_cell.length_a   1.000
_cell.length_b   1.000
_cell.length_c   1.000
_cell.angle_alpha   90.00
_cell.angle_beta   90.00
_cell.angle_gamma   90.00
#
_symmetry.space_group_name_H-M   'P 1'
#
loop_
_entity.id
_entity.type
_entity.pdbx_description
1 polymer ?
#
loop_
_entity_poly.entity_id
_entity_poly.type
_entity_poly.pdbx_seq_one_letter_code
_entity_poly.pdbx_strand_id
1 'polypeptide(L)' 'MKMRKLVKDFGDDYTLIQDSQEVKAILEYIGSEEEPHALFVKVGDGDYEEVWGIDSFVPYNFLEAYRLK' A
#
# COMPACT_ATOMS: atom_id res chain seq x y z
N MET A 1 15.66 3.03 -7.19
CA MET A 1 15.17 1.66 -6.99
C MET A 1 14.14 1.71 -5.87
N LYS A 2 12.87 1.34 -6.12
CA LYS A 2 11.82 1.38 -5.09
C LYS A 2 12.13 0.36 -4.00
N MET A 3 11.94 0.71 -2.73
CA MET A 3 12.03 -0.27 -1.63
C MET A 3 10.95 -1.34 -1.81
N ARG A 4 11.29 -2.59 -1.53
CA ARG A 4 10.41 -3.76 -1.64
C ARG A 4 10.25 -4.42 -0.28
N LYS A 5 9.06 -4.98 -0.03
CA LYS A 5 8.72 -5.70 1.19
C LYS A 5 7.76 -6.83 0.85
N LEU A 6 7.91 -8.02 1.44
CA LEU A 6 6.96 -9.11 1.18
C LEU A 6 5.65 -8.85 1.94
N VAL A 7 4.53 -9.28 1.35
CA VAL A 7 3.19 -9.17 1.97
C VAL A 7 3.18 -9.76 3.38
N LYS A 8 3.87 -10.88 3.60
CA LYS A 8 3.97 -11.53 4.92
C LYS A 8 4.68 -10.70 6.00
N ASP A 9 5.43 -9.67 5.63
CA ASP A 9 6.21 -8.84 6.55
C ASP A 9 5.41 -7.61 7.04
N PHE A 10 4.19 -7.42 6.54
CA PHE A 10 3.26 -6.41 7.04
C PHE A 10 2.56 -6.95 8.30
N GLY A 11 2.80 -6.27 9.43
CA GLY A 11 2.17 -6.58 10.71
C GLY A 11 0.93 -5.73 10.98
N ASP A 12 0.46 -5.77 12.22
CA ASP A 12 -0.79 -5.14 12.67
C ASP A 12 -0.83 -3.61 12.55
N ASP A 13 0.33 -2.97 12.40
CA ASP A 13 0.43 -1.51 12.20
C ASP A 13 -0.05 -1.06 10.81
N TYR A 14 -0.31 -1.99 9.88
CA TYR A 14 -0.74 -1.69 8.52
C TYR A 14 -2.16 -2.15 8.27
N THR A 15 -2.92 -1.28 7.60
CA THR A 15 -4.24 -1.60 7.07
C THR A 15 -4.13 -1.95 5.61
N LEU A 16 -4.77 -3.05 5.20
CA LEU A 16 -4.91 -3.43 3.80
C LEU A 16 -6.14 -2.72 3.19
N ILE A 17 -5.91 -1.91 2.18
CA ILE A 17 -6.93 -1.21 1.40
C ILE A 17 -7.05 -1.88 0.03
N GLN A 18 -8.22 -2.44 -0.27
CA GLN A 18 -8.49 -3.13 -1.54
C GLN A 18 -9.65 -2.51 -2.32
N ASP A 19 -10.39 -1.58 -1.71
CA ASP A 19 -11.45 -0.88 -2.41
C ASP A 19 -10.84 0.08 -3.44
N SER A 20 -11.23 -0.09 -4.70
CA SER A 20 -10.65 0.69 -5.81
C SER A 20 -10.85 2.21 -5.68
N GLN A 21 -11.94 2.66 -5.05
CA GLN A 21 -12.19 4.09 -4.87
C GLN A 21 -11.31 4.65 -3.75
N GLU A 22 -11.14 3.90 -2.67
CA GLU A 22 -10.26 4.26 -1.57
C GLU A 22 -8.78 4.24 -1.98
N VAL A 23 -8.34 3.21 -2.70
CA VAL A 23 -6.99 3.14 -3.30
C VAL A 23 -6.72 4.39 -4.14
N LYS A 24 -7.65 4.73 -5.05
CA LYS A 24 -7.51 5.92 -5.90
C LYS A 24 -7.42 7.20 -5.08
N ALA A 25 -8.28 7.37 -4.07
CA ALA A 25 -8.27 8.56 -3.21
C ALA A 25 -6.94 8.72 -2.47
N ILE A 26 -6.35 7.61 -1.99
CA ILE A 26 -5.05 7.63 -1.30
C ILE A 26 -3.91 7.97 -2.26
N LEU A 27 -3.92 7.39 -3.47
CA LEU A 27 -2.91 7.69 -4.51
C LEU A 27 -2.94 9.17 -4.93
N GLU A 28 -4.15 9.72 -5.14
CA GLU A 28 -4.34 11.14 -5.42
C GLU A 28 -3.83 12.02 -4.26
N TYR A 29 -4.12 11.62 -3.02
CA TYR A 29 -3.67 12.34 -1.82
C TYR A 29 -2.14 12.38 -1.68
N ILE A 30 -1.44 11.27 -1.96
CA ILE A 30 0.02 11.21 -1.91
C ILE A 30 0.71 11.71 -3.19
N GLY A 31 -0.06 12.05 -4.23
CA GLY A 31 0.44 12.51 -5.53
C GLY A 31 1.17 11.43 -6.33
N SER A 32 0.74 10.15 -6.22
CA SER A 32 1.33 9.05 -6.97
C SER A 32 0.54 8.77 -8.26
N GLU A 33 1.26 8.58 -9.37
CA GLU A 33 0.68 8.19 -10.68
C GLU A 33 0.65 6.66 -10.89
N GLU A 34 1.02 5.88 -9.87
CA GLU A 34 1.01 4.43 -9.93
C GLU A 34 -0.42 3.88 -9.78
N GLU A 35 -0.69 2.71 -10.34
CA GLU A 35 -2.02 2.09 -10.32
C GLU A 35 -2.01 0.68 -9.67
N PRO A 36 -1.60 0.54 -8.39
CA PRO A 36 -1.67 -0.73 -7.69
C PRO A 36 -3.12 -1.20 -7.52
N HIS A 37 -3.29 -2.52 -7.41
CA HIS A 37 -4.58 -3.13 -7.12
C HIS A 37 -5.01 -2.97 -5.66
N ALA A 38 -4.04 -2.92 -4.74
CA ALA A 38 -4.29 -2.74 -3.31
C ALA A 38 -3.13 -1.98 -2.66
N LEU A 39 -3.38 -1.45 -1.46
CA LEU A 39 -2.39 -0.72 -0.67
C LEU A 39 -2.26 -1.34 0.73
N PHE A 40 -1.03 -1.36 1.26
CA PHE A 40 -0.80 -1.42 2.69
C PHE A 40 -0.46 -0.02 3.19
N VAL A 41 -1.25 0.48 4.14
CA VAL A 41 -1.10 1.83 4.68
C VAL A 41 -0.81 1.79 6.17
N LYS A 42 0.18 2.55 6.62
CA LYS A 42 0.43 2.83 8.04
C LYS A 42 0.00 4.26 8.32
N VAL A 43 -0.94 4.42 9.24
CA VAL A 43 -1.47 5.73 9.64
C VAL A 43 -0.79 6.15 10.94
N GLY A 44 -0.22 7.34 10.96
CA GLY A 44 0.35 7.99 12.15
C GLY A 44 -0.58 9.10 12.66
N ASP A 45 -0.01 10.20 13.13
CA ASP A 45 -0.72 11.38 13.65
C ASP A 45 -1.51 12.14 12.55
N GLY A 46 -2.59 11.54 12.07
CA GLY A 46 -3.53 12.13 11.11
C GLY A 46 -3.09 12.10 9.64
N ASP A 47 -2.01 11.40 9.31
CA ASP A 47 -1.50 11.22 7.95
C ASP A 47 -0.95 9.79 7.75
N TYR A 48 -0.78 9.38 6.50
CA TYR A 48 -0.08 8.17 6.09
C TYR A 48 1.43 8.35 6.29
N GLU A 49 2.00 7.65 7.27
CA GLU A 49 3.46 7.52 7.42
C GLU A 49 4.06 6.66 6.31
N GLU A 50 3.30 5.65 5.89
CA GLU A 50 3.74 4.66 4.92
C GLU A 50 2.60 4.26 3.98
N VAL A 51 2.88 4.25 2.69
CA VAL A 51 1.99 3.68 1.67
C VAL A 51 2.79 2.74 0.77
N TRP A 52 2.29 1.52 0.63
CA TRP A 52 2.90 0.48 -0.19
C TRP A 52 1.87 -0.08 -1.17
N GLY A 53 2.23 -0.15 -2.45
CA GLY A 53 1.38 -0.70 -3.50
C GLY A 53 1.68 -2.16 -3.81
N ILE A 54 0.64 -2.92 -4.20
CA ILE A 54 0.76 -4.27 -4.76
C ILE A 54 -0.08 -4.38 -6.03
N ASP A 55 0.49 -4.97 -7.08
CA ASP A 55 -0.14 -5.12 -8.40
C ASP A 55 -1.00 -6.41 -8.50
N SER A 56 -1.52 -6.89 -7.36
CA SER A 56 -2.28 -8.13 -7.29
C SER A 56 -3.24 -8.14 -6.09
N PHE A 57 -4.10 -9.14 -6.03
CA PHE A 57 -5.02 -9.36 -4.92
C PHE A 57 -4.36 -10.22 -3.83
N VAL A 58 -4.36 -9.75 -2.57
CA VAL A 58 -3.97 -10.51 -1.37
C VAL A 58 -4.95 -11.70 -1.22
N PRO A 59 -4.51 -12.96 -0.97
CA PRO A 59 -3.62 -13.36 0.14
C PRO A 59 -2.27 -14.01 -0.25
N TYR A 60 -1.71 -13.69 -1.41
CA TYR A 60 -0.40 -14.26 -1.80
C TYR A 60 0.75 -13.65 -0.98
N ASN A 61 1.06 -14.25 0.16
CA ASN A 61 2.07 -13.82 1.14
C ASN A 61 3.50 -13.71 0.59
N PHE A 62 3.79 -14.30 -0.57
CA PHE A 62 5.08 -14.26 -1.26
C PHE A 62 5.20 -13.10 -2.27
N LEU A 63 4.14 -12.31 -2.47
CA LEU A 63 4.20 -11.15 -3.34
C LEU A 63 4.95 -10.00 -2.68
N GLU A 64 5.54 -9.16 -3.51
CA GLU A 64 6.25 -7.96 -3.10
C GLU A 64 5.35 -6.74 -3.23
N ALA A 65 5.27 -5.94 -2.17
CA ALA A 65 4.78 -4.58 -2.23
C ALA A 65 5.94 -3.61 -2.50
N TYR A 66 5.65 -2.45 -3.10
CA TYR A 66 6.62 -1.39 -3.35
C TYR A 66 6.23 -0.09 -2.66
N ARG A 67 7.24 0.64 -2.18
CA ARG A 67 7.06 1.91 -1.49
C ARG A 67 6.55 3.00 -2.44
N LEU A 68 5.51 3.72 -2.01
CA LEU A 68 4.89 4.85 -2.70
C LEU A 68 5.05 6.18 -1.94
N LYS A 69 4.94 6.14 -0.61
CA LYS A 69 5.23 7.24 0.32
C LYS A 69 5.84 6.62 1.55
#